data_AF-A0A535RHW2-F1
#
_entry.id   AF-A0A535RHW2-F1
#
_cell.length_a   1.000
_cell.length_b   1.000
_cell.length_c   1.000
_cell.angle_alpha   90.00
_cell.angle_beta   90.00
_cell.angle_gamma   90.00
#
_symmetry.space_group_name_H-M   'P 1'
#
loop_
_entity.id
_entity.type
_entity.pdbx_description
1 polymer ?
#
loop_
_entity_poly.entity_id
_entity_poly.type
_entity_poly.pdbx_seq_one_letter_code
_entity_poly.pdbx_strand_id
1 'polypeptide(L)'
;MPEGDTLWRTANALRPRLAGKPLLDGLVIHSHLRMTGSWHLYRPGERWRKPARLAKLVLANRDTVAVLFNAPLVELLREKEVPRELGHLGPDILAPTLDLEEILRRARAAGDRPLGELLLDQRVSAGIGNIYKCESLWRLQLDPWRPVGEVGDETLRKLYGEARTLMLAALRGRVPHAVHGRAGRLCPRCSTRIQIRGQGAQTRFTYWCPTCQRPGLR
;
A
#
# COMPACT_ATOMS: atom_id res chain seq x y z
N MET A 1 -9.15 -0.87 -8.14
CA MET A 1 -7.74 -0.49 -8.33
C MET A 1 -6.99 -0.88 -7.07
N PRO A 2 -5.75 -1.41 -7.12
CA PRO A 2 -4.97 -1.66 -5.91
C PRO A 2 -4.68 -0.34 -5.20
N GLU A 3 -5.13 -0.19 -3.95
CA GLU A 3 -5.18 1.06 -3.18
C GLU A 3 -3.83 1.73 -2.87
N GLY A 4 -2.69 1.05 -3.05
CA GLY A 4 -1.36 1.62 -2.81
C GLY A 4 -0.77 2.44 -3.96
N ASP A 5 -1.22 2.19 -5.20
CA ASP A 5 -0.59 2.78 -6.40
C ASP A 5 -0.89 4.28 -6.56
N THR A 6 -2.05 4.72 -6.11
CA THR A 6 -2.51 6.11 -6.25
C THR A 6 -1.95 7.07 -5.20
N LEU A 7 -1.57 6.54 -4.03
CA LEU A 7 -1.03 7.32 -2.90
C LEU A 7 0.32 7.96 -3.29
N TRP A 8 1.22 7.20 -3.90
CA TRP A 8 2.57 7.67 -4.20
C TRP A 8 2.70 8.28 -5.60
N ARG A 9 2.06 7.72 -6.63
CA ARG A 9 2.13 8.26 -8.01
C ARG A 9 1.63 9.70 -8.08
N THR A 10 0.58 10.05 -7.33
CA THR A 10 0.04 11.41 -7.38
C THR A 10 0.80 12.36 -6.49
N ALA A 11 1.22 11.95 -5.29
CA ALA A 11 2.09 12.77 -4.45
C ALA A 11 3.42 13.07 -5.14
N ASN A 12 4.03 12.12 -5.86
CA ASN A 12 5.26 12.37 -6.64
C ASN A 12 5.06 13.04 -7.99
N ALA A 13 3.89 12.93 -8.64
CA ALA A 13 3.58 13.76 -9.80
C ALA A 13 3.28 15.21 -9.41
N LEU A 14 2.74 15.41 -8.20
CA LEU A 14 2.52 16.72 -7.61
C LEU A 14 3.81 17.32 -7.05
N ARG A 15 4.73 16.51 -6.52
CA ARG A 15 5.97 16.97 -5.88
C ARG A 15 6.79 17.93 -6.75
N PRO A 16 7.16 17.65 -8.01
CA PRO A 16 7.88 18.61 -8.85
C PRO A 16 7.02 19.77 -9.36
N ARG A 17 5.68 19.63 -9.37
CA ARG A 17 4.73 20.68 -9.82
C ARG A 17 4.31 21.65 -8.71
N LEU A 18 4.49 21.24 -7.45
CA LEU A 18 4.27 22.01 -6.22
C LEU A 18 5.60 22.37 -5.53
N ALA A 19 6.71 21.71 -5.88
CA ALA A 19 8.04 22.01 -5.34
C ALA A 19 8.39 23.48 -5.62
N GLY A 20 8.68 24.22 -4.54
CA GLY A 20 9.05 25.62 -4.59
C GLY A 20 7.87 26.61 -4.58
N LYS A 21 6.63 26.18 -4.40
CA LYS A 21 5.48 27.08 -4.19
C LYS A 21 4.85 26.83 -2.82
N PRO A 22 4.90 27.79 -1.87
CA PRO A 22 4.28 27.63 -0.56
C PRO A 22 2.76 27.45 -0.76
N LEU A 23 2.22 26.34 -0.26
CA LEU A 23 0.80 26.06 -0.34
C LEU A 23 0.02 26.83 0.73
N LEU A 24 0.70 27.12 1.86
CA LEU A 24 0.51 28.10 2.93
C LEU A 24 1.68 27.85 3.92
N ASP A 25 2.33 28.87 4.47
CA ASP A 25 3.55 28.70 5.30
C ASP A 25 3.29 27.80 6.54
N GLY A 26 4.04 26.69 6.64
CA GLY A 26 4.01 25.78 7.78
C GLY A 26 2.79 24.83 7.87
N LEU A 27 1.95 24.76 6.82
CA LEU A 27 0.81 23.84 6.74
C LEU A 27 1.06 22.67 5.79
N VAL A 28 0.58 21.49 6.20
CA VAL A 28 0.68 20.22 5.49
C VAL A 28 -0.71 19.66 5.26
N ILE A 29 -1.01 19.28 4.02
CA ILE A 29 -2.25 18.57 3.70
C ILE A 29 -2.03 17.08 3.89
N HIS A 30 -2.77 16.49 4.83
CA HIS A 30 -2.85 15.05 4.99
C HIS A 30 -4.17 14.55 4.39
N SER A 31 -4.08 13.57 3.50
CA SER A 31 -5.26 12.93 2.91
C SER A 31 -5.10 11.42 2.88
N HIS A 32 -6.14 10.69 3.27
CA HIS A 32 -6.16 9.24 3.19
C HIS A 32 -7.24 8.79 2.21
N LEU A 33 -6.82 8.19 1.08
CA LEU A 33 -7.72 7.84 -0.02
C LEU A 33 -8.69 6.70 0.31
N ARG A 34 -8.25 5.74 1.15
CA ARG A 34 -8.99 4.49 1.41
C ARG A 34 -9.33 3.81 0.07
N MET A 35 -10.49 3.19 -0.04
CA MET A 35 -10.88 2.37 -1.20
C MET A 35 -11.35 3.18 -2.42
N THR A 36 -11.84 4.41 -2.21
CA THR A 36 -12.61 5.17 -3.21
C THR A 36 -12.00 6.52 -3.57
N GLY A 37 -11.04 6.99 -2.78
CA GLY A 37 -10.35 8.26 -3.00
C GLY A 37 -9.43 8.22 -4.20
N SER A 38 -9.32 9.34 -4.90
CA SER A 38 -8.41 9.46 -6.05
C SER A 38 -8.04 10.91 -6.31
N TRP A 39 -6.78 11.16 -6.59
CA TRP A 39 -6.32 12.43 -7.14
C TRP A 39 -6.36 12.42 -8.67
N HIS A 40 -6.86 13.50 -9.24
CA HIS A 40 -6.91 13.72 -10.69
C HIS A 40 -6.22 15.04 -11.01
N LEU A 41 -5.50 15.09 -12.13
CA LEU A 41 -4.90 16.31 -12.68
C LEU A 41 -5.68 16.74 -13.92
N TYR A 42 -5.82 18.05 -14.07
CA TYR A 42 -6.51 18.75 -15.15
C TYR A 42 -5.75 20.02 -15.53
N ARG A 43 -6.03 20.56 -16.71
CA ARG A 43 -5.66 21.95 -17.07
C ARG A 43 -6.67 22.95 -16.48
N PRO A 44 -6.28 24.21 -16.23
CA PRO A 44 -7.23 25.26 -15.88
C PRO A 44 -8.37 25.36 -16.92
N GLY A 45 -9.62 25.41 -16.46
CA GLY A 45 -10.82 25.43 -17.31
C GLY A 45 -11.24 24.08 -17.89
N GLU A 46 -10.44 23.01 -17.75
CA GLU A 46 -10.80 21.67 -18.24
C GLU A 46 -11.96 21.08 -17.43
N ARG A 47 -12.94 20.50 -18.12
CA ARG A 47 -14.06 19.80 -17.50
C ARG A 47 -13.58 18.57 -16.73
N TRP A 48 -13.98 18.46 -15.46
CA TRP A 48 -13.59 17.33 -14.63
C TRP A 48 -14.28 16.03 -15.05
N ARG A 49 -13.54 14.92 -14.93
CA ARG A 49 -14.00 13.56 -15.21
C ARG A 49 -14.98 13.02 -14.16
N LYS A 50 -15.06 13.66 -13.00
CA LYS A 50 -15.96 13.30 -11.89
C LYS A 50 -16.82 14.51 -11.51
N PRO A 51 -18.06 14.30 -11.02
CA PRO A 51 -18.91 15.39 -10.56
C PRO A 51 -18.25 16.22 -9.45
N ALA A 52 -18.44 17.54 -9.49
CA ALA A 52 -17.85 18.48 -8.52
C ALA A 52 -18.23 18.17 -7.07
N ARG A 53 -19.45 17.66 -6.82
CA ARG A 53 -19.90 17.23 -5.47
C ARG A 53 -19.04 16.14 -4.82
N LEU A 54 -18.23 15.42 -5.61
CA LEU A 54 -17.32 14.39 -5.11
C LEU A 54 -15.95 14.96 -4.73
N ALA A 55 -15.65 16.21 -5.11
CA ALA A 55 -14.39 16.87 -4.79
C ALA A 55 -14.32 17.15 -3.27
N LYS A 56 -13.17 16.84 -2.69
CA LYS A 56 -12.85 17.03 -1.27
C LYS A 56 -11.79 18.10 -1.07
N LEU A 57 -10.93 18.30 -2.06
CA LEU A 57 -9.89 19.33 -2.08
C LEU A 57 -9.54 19.65 -3.53
N VAL A 58 -9.33 20.93 -3.82
CA VAL A 58 -8.87 21.41 -5.12
C VAL A 58 -7.62 22.26 -4.88
N LEU A 59 -6.52 21.90 -5.52
CA LEU A 59 -5.28 22.65 -5.53
C LEU A 59 -5.04 23.13 -6.95
N ALA A 60 -4.91 24.44 -7.15
CA ALA A 60 -4.76 25.01 -8.48
C ALA A 60 -3.57 25.96 -8.53
N ASN A 61 -2.87 25.95 -9.67
CA ASN A 61 -1.94 26.98 -10.07
C ASN A 61 -2.25 27.42 -11.52
N ARG A 62 -1.40 28.27 -12.10
CA ARG A 62 -1.60 28.80 -13.46
C ARG A 62 -1.65 27.74 -14.56
N ASP A 63 -1.09 26.56 -14.32
CA ASP A 63 -0.86 25.53 -15.34
C ASP A 63 -1.61 24.22 -15.04
N THR A 64 -2.05 24.00 -13.81
CA THR A 64 -2.57 22.71 -13.36
C THR A 64 -3.61 22.87 -12.26
N VAL A 65 -4.65 22.04 -12.33
CA VAL A 65 -5.65 21.84 -11.29
C VAL A 65 -5.59 20.39 -10.83
N ALA A 66 -5.26 20.17 -9.56
CA ALA A 66 -5.29 18.88 -8.90
C ALA A 66 -6.56 18.79 -8.05
N VAL A 67 -7.38 17.77 -8.29
CA VAL A 67 -8.64 17.56 -7.56
C VAL A 67 -8.60 16.21 -6.86
N LEU A 68 -8.80 16.24 -5.55
CA LEU A 68 -9.00 15.07 -4.72
C LEU A 68 -10.49 14.72 -4.69
N PHE A 69 -10.85 13.56 -5.21
CA PHE A 69 -12.22 13.05 -5.18
C PHE A 69 -12.37 11.96 -4.13
N ASN A 70 -13.52 11.95 -3.42
CA ASN A 70 -13.98 10.86 -2.54
C ASN A 70 -13.03 10.39 -1.43
N ALA A 71 -11.98 11.15 -1.09
CA ALA A 71 -11.14 10.82 0.05
C ALA A 71 -11.94 10.98 1.37
N PRO A 72 -12.05 9.92 2.20
CA PRO A 72 -12.78 10.02 3.46
C PRO A 72 -12.11 10.89 4.51
N LEU A 73 -10.78 11.07 4.41
CA LEU A 73 -10.01 11.95 5.29
C LEU A 73 -9.24 12.97 4.45
N VAL A 74 -9.45 14.24 4.77
CA VAL A 74 -8.65 15.37 4.32
C VAL A 74 -8.54 16.32 5.49
N GLU A 75 -7.32 16.62 5.93
CA GLU A 75 -7.06 17.52 7.05
C GLU A 75 -5.83 18.39 6.76
N LEU A 76 -5.79 19.54 7.43
CA LEU A 76 -4.65 20.44 7.44
C LEU A 76 -3.95 20.29 8.77
N LEU A 77 -2.69 19.91 8.72
CA LEU A 77 -1.80 19.81 9.86
C LEU A 77 -0.82 20.97 9.83
N ARG A 78 -0.36 21.41 10.99
CA ARG A 78 0.90 22.16 11.07
C ARG A 78 2.06 21.19 10.91
N GLU A 79 3.15 21.64 10.33
CA GLU A 79 4.34 20.81 10.13
C GLU A 79 4.83 20.13 11.42
N LYS A 80 4.81 20.86 12.54
CA LYS A 80 5.16 20.34 13.88
C LYS A 80 4.22 19.24 14.39
N GLU A 81 3.03 19.09 13.84
CA GLU A 81 2.04 18.08 14.24
C GLU A 81 2.25 16.76 13.48
N VAL A 82 2.92 16.80 12.33
CA VAL A 82 3.14 15.62 11.48
C VAL A 82 3.80 14.45 12.22
N PRO A 83 4.86 14.64 13.03
CA PRO A 83 5.45 13.53 13.79
C PRO A 83 4.48 12.91 14.80
N ARG A 84 3.59 13.71 15.41
CA ARG A 84 2.59 13.21 16.34
C ARG A 84 1.52 12.39 15.62
N GLU A 85 0.99 12.93 14.52
CA GLU A 85 -0.13 12.31 13.81
C GLU A 85 0.32 11.09 12.97
N LEU A 86 1.52 11.12 12.39
CA LEU A 86 2.01 10.09 11.46
C LEU A 86 3.22 9.29 11.98
N GLY A 87 3.84 9.67 13.10
CA GLY A 87 5.04 9.00 13.62
C GLY A 87 4.83 7.57 14.10
N HIS A 88 3.57 7.14 14.24
CA HIS A 88 3.23 5.75 14.53
C HIS A 88 3.44 4.82 13.32
N LEU A 89 3.61 5.35 12.11
CA LEU A 89 3.83 4.57 10.89
C LEU A 89 5.23 3.94 10.86
N GLY A 90 5.32 2.78 10.23
CA GLY A 90 6.57 2.12 9.87
C GLY A 90 7.28 2.82 8.71
N PRO A 91 8.52 2.41 8.39
CA PRO A 91 9.20 2.87 7.19
C PRO A 91 8.32 2.68 5.94
N ASP A 92 8.30 3.69 5.06
CA ASP A 92 7.59 3.64 3.78
C ASP A 92 8.30 2.62 2.87
N ILE A 93 7.57 1.58 2.46
CA ILE A 93 8.09 0.52 1.60
C ILE A 93 8.58 1.05 0.23
N LEU A 94 8.07 2.21 -0.21
CA LEU A 94 8.46 2.87 -1.46
C LEU A 94 9.46 4.02 -1.25
N ALA A 95 9.99 4.20 -0.04
CA ALA A 95 11.06 5.16 0.19
C ALA A 95 12.25 4.92 -0.78
N PRO A 96 12.94 5.99 -1.23
CA PRO A 96 14.13 5.85 -2.09
C PRO A 96 15.16 4.91 -1.48
N THR A 97 15.40 5.07 -0.17
CA THR A 97 16.18 4.16 0.66
C THR A 97 15.23 3.48 1.64
N LEU A 98 15.12 2.16 1.55
CA LEU A 98 14.28 1.39 2.48
C LEU A 98 15.09 1.04 3.72
N ASP A 99 14.59 1.44 4.90
CA ASP A 99 15.12 0.97 6.18
C ASP A 99 14.54 -0.40 6.52
N LEU A 100 15.19 -1.44 5.99
CA LEU A 100 14.74 -2.82 6.14
C LEU A 100 15.04 -3.39 7.53
N GLU A 101 16.09 -2.91 8.19
CA GLU A 101 16.42 -3.33 9.56
C GLU A 101 15.35 -2.85 10.55
N GLU A 102 14.89 -1.61 10.41
CA GLU A 102 13.79 -1.10 11.24
C GLU A 102 12.49 -1.88 11.01
N ILE A 103 12.20 -2.25 9.75
CA ILE A 103 11.04 -3.10 9.44
C ILE A 103 11.18 -4.47 10.15
N LEU A 104 12.34 -5.11 10.08
CA LEU A 104 12.59 -6.39 10.74
C LEU A 104 12.47 -6.28 12.26
N ARG A 105 13.06 -5.24 12.86
CA ARG A 105 12.96 -4.97 14.30
C ARG A 105 11.50 -4.82 14.73
N ARG A 106 10.72 -4.02 14.01
CA ARG A 106 9.28 -3.86 14.29
C ARG A 106 8.50 -5.14 14.06
N ALA A 107 8.86 -5.92 13.04
CA ALA A 107 8.23 -7.20 12.75
C ALA A 107 8.45 -8.23 13.87
N ARG A 108 9.62 -8.24 14.51
CA ARG A 108 9.91 -9.08 15.68
C ARG A 108 9.20 -8.59 16.93
N ALA A 109 9.21 -7.27 17.18
CA ALA A 109 8.46 -6.66 18.28
C ALA A 109 6.94 -6.87 18.16
N ALA A 110 6.47 -7.17 16.94
CA ALA A 110 5.09 -7.44 16.61
C ALA A 110 4.57 -8.81 17.11
N GLY A 111 5.45 -9.71 17.58
CA GLY A 111 5.11 -11.04 18.09
C GLY A 111 4.71 -12.05 17.00
N ASP A 112 4.14 -13.18 17.42
CA ASP A 112 3.84 -14.35 16.56
C ASP A 112 2.54 -14.24 15.75
N ARG A 113 2.16 -13.02 15.37
CA ARG A 113 1.04 -12.82 14.47
C ARG A 113 1.27 -13.54 13.12
N PRO A 114 0.21 -13.96 12.41
CA PRO A 114 0.34 -14.49 11.06
C PRO A 114 1.03 -13.52 10.09
N LEU A 115 1.87 -14.05 9.18
CA LEU A 115 2.55 -13.25 8.14
C LEU A 115 1.60 -12.33 7.36
N GLY A 116 0.42 -12.82 7.00
CA GLY A 116 -0.57 -12.04 6.27
C GLY A 116 -1.11 -10.84 7.05
N GLU A 117 -1.16 -10.92 8.38
CA GLU A 117 -1.55 -9.81 9.24
C GLU A 117 -0.39 -8.85 9.48
N LEU A 118 0.82 -9.38 9.68
CA LEU A 118 2.03 -8.58 9.81
C LEU A 118 2.23 -7.63 8.63
N LEU A 119 2.08 -8.15 7.40
CA LEU A 119 2.25 -7.36 6.18
C LEU A 119 1.23 -6.23 6.01
N LEU A 120 0.12 -6.24 6.76
CA LEU A 120 -0.86 -5.17 6.72
C LEU A 120 -0.71 -4.19 7.90
N ASP A 121 0.17 -4.47 8.86
CA ASP A 121 0.43 -3.55 9.95
C ASP A 121 1.26 -2.36 9.47
N GLN A 122 0.58 -1.23 9.29
CA GLN A 122 1.19 0.02 8.85
C GLN A 122 2.19 0.59 9.87
N ARG A 123 2.23 0.07 11.11
CA ARG A 123 3.26 0.40 12.11
C ARG A 123 4.57 -0.33 11.84
N VAL A 124 4.52 -1.50 11.18
CA VAL A 124 5.71 -2.30 10.82
C VAL A 124 6.31 -1.79 9.51
N SER A 125 5.49 -1.69 8.46
CA SER A 125 5.87 -1.08 7.19
C SER A 125 4.67 -0.39 6.57
N ALA A 126 4.81 0.89 6.26
CA ALA A 126 3.73 1.66 5.66
C ALA A 126 3.64 1.40 4.15
N GLY A 127 2.40 1.30 3.64
CA GLY A 127 2.09 1.24 2.21
C GLY A 127 1.71 -0.13 1.68
N ILE A 128 2.06 -1.23 2.35
CA ILE A 128 1.68 -2.57 1.89
C ILE A 128 0.17 -2.78 2.08
N GLY A 129 -0.50 -3.04 0.96
CA GLY A 129 -1.94 -3.34 0.90
C GLY A 129 -2.24 -4.80 0.61
N ASN A 130 -3.53 -5.15 0.58
CA ASN A 130 -4.00 -6.55 0.46
C ASN A 130 -3.49 -7.29 -0.78
N ILE A 131 -3.35 -6.57 -1.90
CA ILE A 131 -2.81 -7.11 -3.15
C ILE A 131 -1.36 -7.54 -2.96
N TYR A 132 -0.51 -6.62 -2.52
CA TYR A 132 0.92 -6.88 -2.36
C TYR A 132 1.19 -7.91 -1.26
N LYS A 133 0.38 -7.96 -0.20
CA LYS A 133 0.38 -9.06 0.77
C LYS A 133 0.19 -10.41 0.07
N CYS A 134 -0.90 -10.59 -0.67
CA CYS A 134 -1.22 -11.89 -1.26
C CYS A 134 -0.19 -12.31 -2.32
N GLU A 135 0.21 -11.35 -3.16
CA GLU A 135 1.13 -11.60 -4.28
C GLU A 135 2.56 -11.90 -3.79
N SER A 136 3.08 -11.17 -2.79
CA SER A 136 4.44 -11.43 -2.26
C SER A 136 4.53 -12.78 -1.54
N LEU A 137 3.54 -13.11 -0.71
CA LEU A 137 3.45 -14.42 -0.04
C LEU A 137 3.36 -15.56 -1.06
N TRP A 138 2.55 -15.42 -2.11
CA TRP A 138 2.46 -16.44 -3.16
C TRP A 138 3.77 -16.62 -3.91
N ARG A 139 4.46 -15.53 -4.25
CA ARG A 139 5.75 -15.59 -4.96
C ARG A 139 6.78 -16.37 -4.17
N LEU A 140 6.89 -16.08 -2.87
CA LEU A 140 7.80 -16.77 -1.96
C LEU A 140 7.28 -18.09 -1.39
N GLN A 141 6.09 -18.54 -1.81
CA GLN A 141 5.50 -19.81 -1.34
C GLN A 141 5.27 -19.87 0.17
N LEU A 142 5.04 -18.71 0.78
CA LEU A 142 4.82 -18.59 2.21
C LEU A 142 3.33 -18.72 2.53
N ASP A 143 3.02 -19.55 3.52
CA ASP A 143 1.69 -19.66 4.10
C ASP A 143 1.31 -18.32 4.78
N PRO A 144 0.21 -17.66 4.35
CA PRO A 144 -0.26 -16.43 5.00
C PRO A 144 -0.55 -16.58 6.49
N TRP A 145 -0.81 -17.80 6.97
CA TRP A 145 -1.10 -18.11 8.37
C TRP A 145 0.12 -18.51 9.20
N ARG A 146 1.30 -18.63 8.58
CA ARG A 146 2.53 -18.95 9.30
C ARG A 146 2.85 -17.88 10.35
N PRO A 147 3.09 -18.24 11.62
CA PRO A 147 3.53 -17.30 12.65
C PRO A 147 4.88 -16.68 12.29
N VAL A 148 5.06 -15.41 12.62
CA VAL A 148 6.31 -14.67 12.35
C VAL A 148 7.51 -15.29 13.05
N GLY A 149 7.38 -15.82 14.27
CA GLY A 149 8.46 -16.50 14.99
C GLY A 149 8.97 -17.77 14.32
N GLU A 150 8.19 -18.39 13.43
CA GLU A 150 8.62 -19.57 12.66
C GLU A 150 9.37 -19.21 11.36
N VAL A 151 9.57 -17.93 11.09
CA VAL A 151 10.14 -17.43 9.83
C VAL A 151 11.44 -16.69 10.16
N GLY A 152 12.56 -17.12 9.59
CA GLY A 152 13.85 -16.46 9.79
C GLY A 152 13.94 -15.06 9.18
N ASP A 153 14.85 -14.24 9.69
CA ASP A 153 15.02 -12.83 9.26
C ASP A 153 15.30 -12.70 7.76
N GLU A 154 16.06 -13.62 7.18
CA GLU A 154 16.36 -13.61 5.75
C GLU A 154 15.10 -13.83 4.89
N THR A 155 14.19 -14.68 5.34
CA THR A 155 12.90 -14.87 4.65
C THR A 155 12.01 -13.64 4.78
N LEU A 156 11.99 -12.99 5.95
CA LEU A 156 11.29 -11.71 6.11
C LEU A 156 11.90 -10.62 5.22
N ARG A 157 13.23 -10.54 5.14
CA ARG A 157 13.96 -9.60 4.27
C ARG A 157 13.51 -9.76 2.82
N LYS A 158 13.50 -11.01 2.32
CA LYS A 158 13.00 -11.35 0.98
C LYS A 158 11.53 -10.99 0.81
N LEU A 159 10.69 -11.22 1.81
CA LEU A 159 9.26 -10.95 1.75
C LEU A 159 8.94 -9.45 1.58
N TYR A 160 9.57 -8.59 2.38
CA TYR A 160 9.41 -7.13 2.24
C TYR A 160 10.07 -6.61 0.96
N GLY A 161 11.21 -7.18 0.55
CA GLY A 161 11.85 -6.87 -0.73
C GLY A 161 10.98 -7.23 -1.95
N GLU A 162 10.30 -8.38 -1.93
CA GLU A 162 9.38 -8.80 -2.99
C GLU A 162 8.14 -7.90 -3.01
N ALA A 163 7.57 -7.56 -1.84
CA ALA A 163 6.47 -6.61 -1.75
C ALA A 163 6.84 -5.26 -2.38
N ARG A 164 8.02 -4.71 -2.03
CA ARG A 164 8.55 -3.48 -2.64
C ARG A 164 8.71 -3.60 -4.15
N THR A 165 9.27 -4.70 -4.62
CA THR A 165 9.50 -4.95 -6.06
C THR A 165 8.18 -4.94 -6.84
N LEU A 166 7.15 -5.60 -6.32
CA LEU A 166 5.83 -5.62 -6.93
C LEU A 166 5.19 -4.22 -6.94
N MET A 167 5.30 -3.48 -5.85
CA MET A 167 4.77 -2.12 -5.75
C MET A 167 5.48 -1.15 -6.70
N LEU A 168 6.82 -1.21 -6.80
CA LEU A 168 7.59 -0.41 -7.76
C LEU A 168 7.27 -0.76 -9.21
N ALA A 169 7.09 -2.04 -9.53
CA ALA A 169 6.65 -2.47 -10.86
C ALA A 169 5.25 -1.92 -11.17
N ALA A 170 4.36 -1.94 -10.19
CA ALA A 170 3.04 -1.36 -10.27
C ALA A 170 3.05 0.18 -10.28
N LEU A 171 4.19 0.87 -10.15
CA LEU A 171 4.33 2.30 -10.49
C LEU A 171 4.56 2.54 -11.98
N ARG A 172 5.03 1.52 -12.71
CA ARG A 172 5.36 1.60 -14.14
C ARG A 172 4.21 1.15 -15.04
N GLY A 173 3.26 0.38 -14.51
CA GLY A 173 2.14 -0.12 -15.28
C GLY A 173 1.29 -1.14 -14.54
N ARG A 174 0.28 -1.69 -15.21
CA ARG A 174 -0.58 -2.72 -14.63
C ARG A 174 0.17 -4.06 -14.61
N VAL A 175 0.34 -4.64 -13.43
CA VAL A 175 0.89 -5.99 -13.25
C VAL A 175 -0.26 -6.97 -13.03
N PRO A 176 -0.39 -8.04 -13.84
CA PRO A 176 -1.39 -9.08 -13.61
C PRO A 176 -1.22 -9.76 -12.25
N HIS A 177 -2.32 -9.99 -11.54
CA HIS A 177 -2.31 -10.70 -10.26
C HIS A 177 -2.28 -12.22 -10.48
N ALA A 178 -1.46 -12.92 -9.70
CA ALA A 178 -1.38 -14.36 -9.71
C ALA A 178 -2.46 -15.00 -8.84
N VAL A 179 -2.75 -14.42 -7.67
CA VAL A 179 -3.73 -14.97 -6.71
C VAL A 179 -4.79 -13.97 -6.26
N HIS A 180 -4.46 -12.70 -6.09
CA HIS A 180 -5.40 -11.73 -5.55
C HIS A 180 -6.61 -11.53 -6.49
N GLY A 181 -7.83 -11.65 -5.93
CA GLY A 181 -9.06 -11.51 -6.71
C GLY A 181 -9.33 -12.68 -7.66
N ARG A 182 -8.60 -13.79 -7.51
CA ARG A 182 -8.68 -14.96 -8.40
C ARG A 182 -9.19 -16.22 -7.71
N ALA A 183 -9.98 -16.07 -6.65
CA ALA A 183 -10.63 -17.19 -5.96
C ALA A 183 -11.35 -18.12 -6.96
N GLY A 184 -11.18 -19.43 -6.79
CA GLY A 184 -11.74 -20.46 -7.67
C GLY A 184 -11.03 -20.64 -9.01
N ARG A 185 -10.16 -19.72 -9.45
CA ARG A 185 -9.32 -19.88 -10.64
C ARG A 185 -8.12 -20.77 -10.34
N LEU A 186 -7.54 -21.37 -11.37
CA LEU A 186 -6.36 -22.22 -11.25
C LEU A 186 -5.11 -21.37 -10.95
N CYS A 187 -4.29 -21.83 -10.01
CA CYS A 187 -2.99 -21.26 -9.69
C CYS A 187 -2.08 -21.34 -10.92
N PRO A 188 -1.42 -20.25 -11.35
CA PRO A 188 -0.55 -20.27 -12.52
C PRO A 188 0.73 -21.10 -12.34
N ARG A 189 1.05 -21.55 -11.11
CA ARG A 189 2.22 -22.38 -10.82
C ARG A 189 1.92 -23.88 -10.80
N CYS A 190 0.80 -24.29 -10.21
CA CYS A 190 0.52 -25.70 -9.93
C CYS A 190 -0.91 -26.15 -10.31
N SER A 191 -1.70 -25.27 -10.92
CA SER A 191 -3.08 -25.52 -11.34
C SER A 191 -4.10 -25.81 -10.22
N THR A 192 -3.72 -25.87 -8.93
CA THR A 192 -4.69 -25.95 -7.83
C THR A 192 -5.57 -24.71 -7.76
N ARG A 193 -6.86 -24.88 -7.45
CA ARG A 193 -7.79 -23.75 -7.27
C ARG A 193 -7.33 -22.83 -6.14
N ILE A 194 -7.31 -21.52 -6.42
CA ILE A 194 -6.99 -20.48 -5.45
C ILE A 194 -8.13 -20.38 -4.44
N GLN A 195 -7.78 -20.35 -3.16
CA GLN A 195 -8.72 -20.22 -2.05
C GLN A 195 -8.79 -18.79 -1.55
N ILE A 196 -9.85 -18.48 -0.81
CA ILE A 196 -10.11 -17.18 -0.19
C ILE A 196 -10.69 -17.38 1.21
N ARG A 197 -10.22 -16.58 2.17
CA ARG A 197 -10.64 -16.61 3.57
C ARG A 197 -10.33 -15.26 4.21
N GLY A 198 -11.20 -14.80 5.11
CA GLY A 198 -10.93 -13.61 5.92
C GLY A 198 -9.75 -13.85 6.87
N GLN A 199 -8.92 -12.83 7.07
CA GLN A 199 -7.78 -12.88 7.97
C GLN A 199 -7.70 -11.62 8.84
N GLY A 200 -7.32 -11.79 10.10
CA GLY A 200 -7.21 -10.75 11.12
C GLY A 200 -8.54 -10.13 11.54
N ALA A 201 -8.48 -9.20 12.50
CA ALA A 201 -9.64 -8.55 13.11
C ALA A 201 -10.53 -7.79 12.10
N GLN A 202 -9.93 -7.26 11.02
CA GLN A 202 -10.66 -6.55 9.95
C GLN A 202 -11.16 -7.48 8.83
N THR A 203 -11.07 -8.80 9.00
CA THR A 203 -11.52 -9.83 8.04
C THR A 203 -11.10 -9.55 6.59
N ARG A 204 -9.87 -9.07 6.40
CA ARG A 204 -9.33 -8.79 5.06
C ARG A 204 -9.20 -10.11 4.31
N PHE A 205 -9.85 -10.21 3.16
CA PHE A 205 -9.78 -11.42 2.35
C PHE A 205 -8.36 -11.70 1.86
N THR A 206 -7.81 -12.82 2.31
CA THR A 206 -6.54 -13.37 1.85
C THR A 206 -6.82 -14.37 0.75
N TYR A 207 -6.12 -14.21 -0.38
CA TYR A 207 -6.15 -15.12 -1.52
C TYR A 207 -4.83 -15.88 -1.57
N TRP A 208 -4.87 -17.21 -1.68
CA TRP A 208 -3.66 -18.04 -1.68
C TRP A 208 -3.87 -19.33 -2.46
N CYS A 209 -2.76 -19.96 -2.84
CA CYS A 209 -2.77 -21.31 -3.39
C CYS A 209 -2.49 -22.32 -2.27
N PRO A 210 -3.44 -23.22 -1.92
CA PRO A 210 -3.25 -24.15 -0.80
C PRO A 210 -2.21 -25.26 -1.10
N THR A 211 -1.75 -25.39 -2.34
CA THR A 211 -0.66 -26.33 -2.70
C THR A 211 0.70 -25.66 -2.65
N CYS A 212 0.85 -24.46 -3.21
CA CYS A 212 2.14 -23.76 -3.22
C CYS A 212 2.48 -23.13 -1.87
N GLN A 213 1.48 -22.81 -1.04
CA GLN A 213 1.66 -22.11 0.23
C GLN A 213 1.18 -23.01 1.37
N ARG A 214 1.68 -24.25 1.42
CA ARG A 214 1.32 -25.21 2.48
C ARG A 214 2.06 -24.88 3.78
N PRO A 215 1.44 -25.14 4.94
CA PRO A 215 2.16 -25.15 6.22
C PRO A 215 3.36 -26.10 6.14
N GLY A 216 4.53 -25.65 6.61
CA GLY A 216 5.72 -26.52 6.75
C GLY A 216 6.65 -26.65 5.55
N LEU A 217 6.46 -25.91 4.44
CA LEU A 217 7.54 -25.73 3.47
C LEU A 217 8.68 -24.94 4.12
N ARG A 218 9.84 -25.59 4.22
CA ARG A 218 11.10 -25.06 4.76
C ARG A 218 11.70 -24.03 3.80
#